data_AF-A0A6C0RGE7-F1
#
_entry.id   AF-A0A6C0RGE7-F1
#
_cell.length_a   1.000
_cell.length_b   1.000
_cell.length_c   1.000
_cell.angle_alpha   90.00
_cell.angle_beta   90.00
_cell.angle_gamma   90.00
#
_symmetry.space_group_name_H-M   'P 1'
#
loop_
_entity.id
_entity.type
_entity.pdbx_description
1 polymer ?
#
loop_
_entity_poly.entity_id
_entity_poly.type
_entity_poly.pdbx_seq_one_letter_code
_entity_poly.pdbx_strand_id
1 'polypeptide(L)'
;MNYIRQLRGFFEHLEEDANMTSQHISLYMALFNLWNLNRFREQFEINRLDVMAMARIGSKSTYSKCMKELNDWGYIRYSPGANRYQVSKVSCTRFGTASGTATGTASGTATGTTSGTASGSPFINYMNKRNSKEESSQNLKKNGRKKQNGKSNPLHVETDKDYSEPL
;
A
#
# COMPACT_ATOMS: atom_id res chain seq x y z
N MET A 1 19.62 8.80 -12.52
CA MET A 1 18.16 8.85 -12.25
C MET A 1 17.84 10.16 -11.54
N ASN A 2 16.76 10.87 -11.86
CA ASN A 2 16.39 12.14 -11.22
C ASN A 2 15.06 11.99 -10.49
N TYR A 3 15.05 12.20 -9.17
CA TYR A 3 13.89 12.00 -8.30
C TYR A 3 12.66 12.80 -8.75
N ILE A 4 12.82 14.10 -9.04
CA ILE A 4 11.73 15.00 -9.40
C ILE A 4 11.10 14.59 -10.74
N ARG A 5 11.93 14.25 -11.75
CA ARG A 5 11.44 13.81 -13.06
C ARG A 5 10.69 12.48 -12.99
N GLN A 6 11.16 11.55 -12.16
CA GLN A 6 10.50 10.26 -11.93
C GLN A 6 9.17 10.45 -11.19
N LEU A 7 9.15 11.29 -10.15
CA LEU A 7 7.95 11.60 -9.37
C LEU A 7 6.88 12.27 -10.24
N ARG A 8 7.28 13.24 -11.08
CA ARG A 8 6.38 13.88 -12.04
C ARG A 8 5.81 12.87 -13.03
N GLY A 9 6.65 12.04 -13.65
CA GLY A 9 6.19 11.02 -14.59
C GLY A 9 5.23 9.98 -13.96
N PHE A 10 5.43 9.65 -12.68
CA PHE A 10 4.47 8.84 -11.92
C PHE A 10 3.11 9.56 -11.75
N PHE A 11 3.11 10.85 -11.42
CA PHE A 11 1.86 11.62 -11.32
C PHE A 11 1.13 11.74 -12.66
N GLU A 12 1.86 11.95 -13.76
CA GLU A 12 1.30 11.95 -15.12
C GLU A 12 0.59 10.61 -15.45
N HIS A 13 1.13 9.46 -15.02
CA HIS A 13 0.46 8.15 -15.19
C HIS A 13 -0.69 7.91 -14.19
N LEU A 14 -0.62 8.49 -12.98
CA LEU A 14 -1.67 8.39 -11.95
C LEU A 14 -2.92 9.21 -12.33
N GLU A 15 -2.78 10.31 -13.08
CA GLU A 15 -3.92 11.09 -13.57
C GLU A 15 -4.77 10.30 -14.58
N GLU A 16 -4.17 9.35 -15.30
CA GLU A 16 -4.85 8.47 -16.27
C GLU A 16 -5.43 7.18 -15.61
N ASP A 17 -4.85 6.69 -14.51
CA ASP A 17 -5.24 5.44 -13.85
C ASP A 17 -6.30 5.60 -12.74
N ALA A 18 -7.57 5.47 -13.13
CA ALA A 18 -8.71 5.52 -12.21
C ALA A 18 -8.77 4.37 -11.18
N ASN A 19 -7.95 3.32 -11.29
CA ASN A 19 -7.96 2.18 -10.34
C ASN A 19 -7.16 2.47 -9.06
N MET A 20 -6.28 3.48 -9.10
CA MET A 20 -5.27 3.69 -8.08
C MET A 20 -5.82 4.41 -6.83
N THR A 21 -6.09 3.65 -5.76
CA THR A 21 -6.58 4.22 -4.48
C THR A 21 -5.47 4.87 -3.63
N SER A 22 -5.85 5.67 -2.62
CA SER A 22 -4.91 6.33 -1.69
C SER A 22 -3.94 5.37 -0.98
N GLN A 23 -4.33 4.11 -0.75
CA GLN A 23 -3.46 3.08 -0.17
C GLN A 23 -2.35 2.66 -1.14
N HIS A 24 -2.65 2.57 -2.44
CA HIS A 24 -1.66 2.29 -3.49
C HIS A 24 -0.67 3.43 -3.62
N ILE A 25 -1.15 4.68 -3.66
CA ILE A 25 -0.30 5.87 -3.75
C ILE A 25 0.65 5.92 -2.54
N SER A 26 0.15 5.69 -1.32
CA SER A 26 1.00 5.68 -0.12
C SER A 26 2.03 4.55 -0.11
N LEU A 27 1.64 3.34 -0.56
CA LEU A 27 2.55 2.20 -0.71
C LEU A 27 3.63 2.45 -1.77
N TYR A 28 3.24 2.97 -2.93
CA TYR A 28 4.18 3.34 -3.99
C TYR A 28 5.16 4.42 -3.51
N MET A 29 4.69 5.48 -2.83
CA MET A 29 5.59 6.52 -2.30
C MET A 29 6.58 5.99 -1.26
N ALA A 30 6.17 5.04 -0.41
CA ALA A 30 7.08 4.38 0.53
C ALA A 30 8.15 3.56 -0.19
N LEU A 31 7.78 2.82 -1.24
CA LEU A 31 8.70 2.06 -2.08
C LEU A 31 9.63 2.98 -2.91
N PHE A 32 9.10 4.07 -3.45
CA PHE A 32 9.86 5.07 -4.22
C PHE A 32 10.90 5.80 -3.35
N ASN A 33 10.55 6.11 -2.09
CA ASN A 33 11.51 6.65 -1.12
C ASN A 33 12.63 5.64 -0.80
N LEU A 34 12.29 4.37 -0.56
CA LEU A 34 13.30 3.30 -0.40
C LEU A 34 14.19 3.14 -1.63
N TRP A 35 13.64 3.27 -2.83
CA TRP A 35 14.37 3.18 -4.09
C TRP A 35 15.38 4.34 -4.24
N ASN A 36 14.96 5.56 -3.89
CA ASN A 36 15.83 6.73 -3.84
C ASN A 36 16.97 6.59 -2.82
N LEU A 37 16.67 6.10 -1.61
CA LEU A 37 17.67 5.78 -0.58
C LEU A 37 18.67 4.71 -1.09
N ASN A 38 18.19 3.73 -1.86
CA ASN A 38 19.00 2.72 -2.56
C ASN A 38 19.62 3.23 -3.87
N ARG A 39 19.75 4.55 -4.07
CA ARG A 39 20.37 5.19 -5.25
C ARG A 39 19.79 4.73 -6.60
N PHE A 40 18.50 4.39 -6.63
CA PHE A 40 17.77 3.91 -7.82
C PHE A 40 18.37 2.64 -8.47
N ARG A 41 18.92 1.72 -7.65
CA ARG A 41 19.29 0.36 -8.08
C ARG A 41 18.16 -0.33 -8.83
N GLU A 42 18.51 -1.22 -9.75
CA GLU A 42 17.52 -2.00 -10.54
C GLU A 42 16.56 -2.79 -9.65
N GLN A 43 17.06 -3.34 -8.54
CA GLN A 43 16.28 -4.02 -7.53
C GLN A 43 16.79 -3.64 -6.13
N PHE A 44 15.88 -3.54 -5.17
CA PHE A 44 16.20 -3.30 -3.76
C PHE A 44 15.41 -4.25 -2.84
N GLU A 45 15.94 -4.47 -1.65
CA GLU A 45 15.38 -5.39 -0.65
C GLU A 45 14.44 -4.63 0.28
N ILE A 46 13.33 -5.25 0.68
CA ILE A 46 12.32 -4.65 1.54
C ILE A 46 11.94 -5.54 2.71
N ASN A 47 11.80 -4.93 3.89
CA ASN A 47 11.10 -5.53 5.01
C ASN A 47 9.63 -5.13 4.96
N ARG A 48 8.75 -6.15 4.96
CA ARG A 48 7.30 -5.99 4.91
C ARG A 48 6.73 -5.10 6.02
N LEU A 49 7.25 -5.22 7.25
CA LEU A 49 6.74 -4.45 8.39
C LEU A 49 7.13 -2.97 8.28
N ASP A 50 8.36 -2.70 7.85
CA ASP A 50 8.87 -1.33 7.70
C ASP A 50 8.14 -0.60 6.56
N VAL A 51 7.91 -1.28 5.41
CA VAL A 51 7.12 -0.72 4.31
C VAL A 51 5.67 -0.47 4.73
N MET A 52 5.04 -1.40 5.48
CA MET A 52 3.70 -1.18 6.05
C MET A 52 3.65 0.07 6.95
N ALA A 53 4.65 0.24 7.82
CA ALA A 53 4.73 1.40 8.72
C ALA A 53 4.92 2.72 7.96
N MET A 54 5.82 2.75 6.96
CA MET A 54 6.03 3.93 6.10
C MET A 54 4.80 4.30 5.27
N ALA A 55 4.12 3.32 4.69
CA ALA A 55 2.89 3.49 3.92
C ALA A 55 1.63 3.70 4.78
N ARG A 56 1.77 3.75 6.12
CA ARG A 56 0.65 3.83 7.09
C ARG A 56 -0.42 2.72 6.94
N ILE A 57 -0.05 1.57 6.38
CA ILE A 57 -0.94 0.42 6.20
C ILE A 57 -0.89 -0.48 7.43
N GLY A 58 -1.93 -0.44 8.27
CA GLY A 58 -2.03 -1.34 9.44
C GLY A 58 -2.45 -2.78 9.08
N SER A 59 -3.20 -2.98 7.99
CA SER A 59 -3.76 -4.28 7.64
C SER A 59 -2.83 -5.12 6.75
N LYS A 60 -2.63 -6.39 7.14
CA LYS A 60 -1.83 -7.33 6.35
C LYS A 60 -2.45 -7.65 4.98
N SER A 61 -3.78 -7.75 4.90
CA SER A 61 -4.47 -8.04 3.64
C SER A 61 -4.43 -6.86 2.68
N THR A 62 -4.64 -5.64 3.18
CA THR A 62 -4.53 -4.39 2.40
C THR A 62 -3.14 -4.25 1.78
N TYR A 63 -2.07 -4.46 2.57
CA TYR A 63 -0.71 -4.43 2.04
C TYR A 63 -0.51 -5.45 0.90
N SER A 64 -0.90 -6.71 1.11
CA SER A 64 -0.69 -7.76 0.11
C SER A 64 -1.54 -7.54 -1.15
N LYS A 65 -2.76 -7.01 -1.00
CA LYS A 65 -3.62 -6.60 -2.10
C LYS A 65 -2.97 -5.48 -2.92
N CYS A 66 -2.62 -4.36 -2.29
CA CYS A 66 -2.03 -3.21 -2.98
C CYS A 66 -0.65 -3.50 -3.59
N MET A 67 0.16 -4.37 -2.97
CA MET A 67 1.44 -4.81 -3.53
C MET A 67 1.25 -5.66 -4.79
N LYS A 68 0.21 -6.51 -4.82
CA LYS A 68 -0.16 -7.28 -6.02
C LYS A 68 -0.70 -6.37 -7.11
N GLU A 69 -1.63 -5.47 -6.79
CA GLU A 69 -2.24 -4.54 -7.75
C GLU A 69 -1.19 -3.59 -8.37
N LEU A 70 -0.29 -2.99 -7.58
CA LEU A 70 0.83 -2.19 -8.13
C LEU A 70 1.79 -3.00 -9.01
N ASN A 71 1.95 -4.30 -8.76
CA ASN A 71 2.75 -5.20 -9.59
C ASN A 71 2.03 -5.54 -10.90
N ASP A 72 0.74 -5.84 -10.83
CA ASP A 72 -0.07 -6.25 -11.98
C ASP A 72 -0.33 -5.07 -12.93
N TRP A 73 -0.42 -3.84 -12.41
CA TRP A 73 -0.45 -2.59 -13.18
C TRP A 73 0.93 -2.10 -13.65
N GLY A 74 2.02 -2.78 -13.28
CA GLY A 74 3.36 -2.46 -13.76
C GLY A 74 4.00 -1.19 -13.19
N TYR A 75 3.52 -0.65 -12.06
CA TYR A 75 4.22 0.42 -11.32
C TYR A 75 5.49 -0.10 -10.63
N ILE A 76 5.47 -1.37 -10.24
CA ILE A 76 6.59 -2.09 -9.62
C ILE A 76 6.68 -3.52 -10.17
N ARG A 77 7.79 -4.19 -9.89
CA ARG A 77 7.94 -5.65 -9.99
C ARG A 77 8.23 -6.20 -8.61
N TYR A 78 7.29 -6.95 -8.04
CA TYR A 78 7.43 -7.55 -6.72
C TYR A 78 7.99 -8.98 -6.84
N SER A 79 8.97 -9.31 -6.00
CA SER A 79 9.57 -10.64 -5.91
C SER A 79 9.58 -11.07 -4.44
N PRO A 80 8.57 -11.81 -3.96
CA PRO A 80 8.51 -12.24 -2.57
C PRO A 80 9.67 -13.17 -2.24
N GLY A 81 10.23 -13.06 -1.03
CA GLY A 81 11.18 -14.04 -0.51
C GLY A 81 10.51 -15.41 -0.35
N ALA A 82 11.16 -16.49 -0.79
CA ALA A 82 10.55 -17.83 -0.79
C ALA A 82 10.43 -18.44 0.62
N ASN A 83 11.15 -17.90 1.60
CA ASN A 83 11.10 -18.35 3.00
C ASN A 83 11.42 -17.20 3.97
N ARG A 84 11.24 -17.44 5.27
CA ARG A 84 11.46 -16.48 6.38
C ARG A 84 12.87 -15.89 6.51
N TYR A 85 13.86 -16.46 5.81
CA TYR A 85 15.26 -16.00 5.79
C TYR A 85 15.61 -15.22 4.51
N GLN A 86 14.74 -15.26 3.50
CA GLN A 86 14.89 -14.48 2.27
C GLN A 86 14.08 -13.20 2.36
N VAL A 87 14.75 -12.07 2.13
CA VAL A 87 14.09 -10.76 2.02
C VAL A 87 13.33 -10.66 0.71
N SER A 88 12.13 -10.07 0.76
CA SER A 88 11.41 -9.72 -0.47
C SER A 88 12.13 -8.60 -1.21
N LYS A 89 12.03 -8.60 -2.53
CA LYS A 89 12.68 -7.63 -3.40
C LYS A 89 11.67 -6.89 -4.27
N VAL A 90 11.97 -5.63 -4.57
CA VAL A 90 11.16 -4.75 -5.42
C VAL A 90 12.06 -4.07 -6.45
N SER A 91 11.55 -3.95 -7.67
CA SER A 91 12.04 -3.02 -8.68
C SER A 91 10.91 -2.02 -8.97
N CYS A 92 11.21 -0.73 -9.11
CA CYS A 92 10.20 0.27 -9.50
C CYS A 92 10.34 0.61 -10.99
N THR A 93 9.21 0.90 -11.63
CA THR A 93 9.17 1.31 -13.03
C THR A 93 9.76 2.71 -13.22
N ARG A 94 10.40 2.94 -14.38
CA ARG A 94 11.08 4.21 -14.70
C ARG A 94 10.17 5.10 -15.53
N PHE A 95 9.66 6.17 -14.94
CA PHE A 95 8.78 7.14 -15.59
C PHE A 95 9.56 8.34 -16.15
N GLY A 96 9.21 8.86 -17.32
CA GLY A 96 9.86 10.06 -17.87
C GLY A 96 11.34 9.89 -18.28
N THR A 97 11.87 8.67 -18.36
CA THR A 97 12.97 8.40 -19.30
C THR A 97 12.37 8.42 -20.71
N ALA A 98 12.38 9.59 -21.34
CA ALA A 98 12.32 9.66 -22.78
C ALA A 98 13.52 8.88 -23.31
N SER A 99 13.28 7.64 -23.72
CA SER A 99 14.19 6.94 -24.64
C SER A 99 14.27 7.83 -25.86
N GLY A 100 15.47 8.38 -26.12
CA GLY A 100 15.70 9.10 -27.36
C GLY A 100 15.48 8.14 -28.52
N THR A 101 14.34 8.24 -29.17
CA THR A 101 14.18 7.78 -30.55
C THR A 101 15.24 8.50 -31.36
N ALA A 102 16.23 7.76 -31.83
CA ALA A 102 17.08 8.24 -32.90
C ALA A 102 16.21 8.50 -34.14
N THR A 103 16.64 9.45 -34.97
CA THR A 103 16.03 9.88 -36.26
C THR A 103 14.88 10.90 -36.12
N GLY A 104 15.16 12.17 -36.46
CA GLY A 104 14.15 13.24 -36.58
C GLY A 104 14.72 14.64 -36.34
N THR A 105 14.95 15.42 -37.40
CA THR A 105 15.68 16.70 -37.36
C THR A 105 14.79 17.92 -37.16
N ALA A 106 15.21 18.82 -36.25
CA ALA A 106 14.90 20.26 -36.12
C ALA A 106 13.45 20.73 -35.83
N SER A 107 13.28 21.43 -34.70
CA SER A 107 13.23 22.92 -34.66
C SER A 107 13.14 23.45 -33.21
N GLY A 108 13.44 24.74 -33.00
CA GLY A 108 13.57 25.36 -31.66
C GLY A 108 12.30 25.35 -30.80
N THR A 109 12.38 25.60 -29.49
CA THR A 109 12.73 26.93 -28.96
C THR A 109 13.42 26.83 -27.59
N ALA A 110 14.29 27.80 -27.29
CA ALA A 110 15.03 27.85 -26.03
C ALA A 110 14.16 28.28 -24.84
N THR A 111 14.31 27.59 -23.71
CA THR A 111 14.03 28.15 -22.39
C THR A 111 15.10 27.64 -21.43
N GLY A 112 16.00 28.51 -21.02
CA GLY A 112 17.04 28.17 -20.05
C GLY A 112 16.45 28.08 -18.64
N THR A 113 16.79 27.02 -17.92
CA THR A 113 16.69 27.00 -16.46
C THR A 113 17.99 26.44 -15.89
N THR A 114 18.51 27.13 -14.88
CA THR A 114 19.89 27.02 -14.42
C THR A 114 20.22 25.67 -13.78
N SER A 115 21.45 25.23 -14.02
CA SER A 115 22.07 24.06 -13.40
C SER A 115 22.30 24.29 -11.90
N GLY A 116 21.34 23.84 -11.08
CA GLY A 116 21.44 23.79 -9.62
C GLY A 116 21.45 22.35 -9.11
N THR A 117 22.58 21.65 -9.22
CA THR A 117 22.73 20.26 -8.75
C THR A 117 22.87 20.21 -7.22
N ALA A 118 21.79 20.55 -6.50
CA ALA A 118 21.71 20.39 -5.06
C ALA A 118 21.63 18.90 -4.70
N SER A 119 22.81 18.25 -4.60
CA SER A 119 22.97 16.89 -4.06
C SER A 119 22.77 16.86 -2.53
N GLY A 120 21.66 17.44 -2.05
CA GLY A 120 21.19 17.34 -0.68
C GLY A 120 20.38 16.06 -0.51
N SER A 121 20.99 15.02 0.05
CA SER A 121 20.27 13.82 0.47
C SER A 121 19.66 14.12 1.85
N PRO A 122 18.34 14.25 2.03
CA PRO A 122 17.76 14.35 3.36
C PRO A 122 17.88 12.99 4.05
N PHE A 123 18.91 12.83 4.88
CA PHE A 123 19.06 11.69 5.78
C PHE A 123 17.98 11.75 6.87
N ILE A 124 16.78 11.25 6.56
CA ILE A 124 15.86 10.80 7.61
C ILE A 124 16.32 9.40 8.03
N ASN A 125 17.17 9.34 9.05
CA ASN A 125 17.49 8.10 9.74
C ASN A 125 16.25 7.59 10.48
N TYR A 126 15.41 6.80 9.80
CA TYR A 126 14.28 6.13 10.42
C TYR A 126 14.72 4.86 11.18
N MET A 127 15.56 5.06 12.19
CA MET A 127 15.95 4.02 13.15
C MET A 127 15.15 4.15 14.45
N ASN A 128 14.76 3.00 15.00
CA ASN A 128 13.82 2.87 16.12
C ASN A 128 14.16 3.76 17.33
N LYS A 129 13.20 4.62 17.73
CA LYS A 129 13.10 5.11 19.12
C LYS A 129 12.00 4.35 19.86
N ARG A 130 12.28 3.10 20.26
CA ARG A 130 11.49 2.42 21.28
C ARG A 130 11.94 2.93 22.65
N ASN A 131 11.16 3.81 23.26
CA ASN A 131 11.22 4.00 24.72
C ASN A 131 10.00 3.30 25.33
N SER A 132 10.28 2.29 26.15
CA SER A 132 9.32 1.59 26.98
C SER A 132 8.83 2.48 28.13
N LYS A 133 7.51 2.63 28.27
CA LYS A 133 6.82 2.72 29.57
C LYS A 133 5.30 2.48 29.39
N GLU A 134 4.76 1.54 30.16
CA GLU A 134 3.33 1.45 30.54
C GLU A 134 2.96 2.72 31.37
N GLU A 135 1.72 3.17 31.60
CA GLU A 135 0.34 2.90 31.14
C GLU A 135 -0.35 4.34 31.11
N SER A 136 -1.65 4.63 30.94
CA SER A 136 -2.83 3.78 31.04
C SER A 136 -4.06 4.14 30.19
N SER A 137 -4.97 3.17 30.10
CA SER A 137 -6.43 3.29 30.02
C SER A 137 -7.07 4.70 29.90
N GLN A 138 -7.82 4.94 28.82
CA GLN A 138 -9.19 5.50 28.96
C GLN A 138 -10.13 5.26 27.75
N ASN A 139 -11.35 4.84 28.11
CA ASN A 139 -12.51 4.50 27.30
C ASN A 139 -12.85 5.44 26.12
N LEU A 140 -13.32 4.87 25.01
CA LEU A 140 -14.34 5.49 24.16
C LEU A 140 -15.58 4.58 24.02
N LYS A 141 -16.75 5.20 23.94
CA LYS A 141 -18.02 4.64 24.46
C LYS A 141 -18.69 3.62 23.53
N LYS A 142 -19.36 2.65 24.15
CA LYS A 142 -20.34 1.75 23.51
C LYS A 142 -21.45 2.56 22.82
N ASN A 143 -21.85 2.15 21.61
CA ASN A 143 -23.19 2.42 21.08
C ASN A 143 -23.65 1.22 20.25
N GLY A 144 -24.44 0.34 20.87
CA GLY A 144 -25.04 -0.83 20.24
C GLY A 144 -26.47 -1.01 20.74
N ARG A 145 -27.45 -0.74 19.87
CA ARG A 145 -28.88 -0.87 20.17
C ARG A 145 -29.22 -2.34 20.47
N LYS A 146 -29.96 -2.60 21.56
CA LYS A 146 -30.62 -3.89 21.79
C LYS A 146 -31.67 -4.14 20.69
N LYS A 147 -31.75 -5.39 20.22
CA LYS A 147 -33.00 -5.98 19.70
C LYS A 147 -33.07 -7.43 20.19
N GLN A 148 -34.26 -7.88 20.57
CA GLN A 148 -34.50 -9.16 21.24
C GLN A 148 -35.14 -10.20 20.30
N ASN A 149 -35.14 -11.46 20.79
CA ASN A 149 -35.99 -12.60 20.46
C ASN A 149 -35.70 -13.43 19.20
N GLY A 150 -35.86 -14.75 19.39
CA GLY A 150 -35.60 -15.81 18.42
C GLY A 150 -35.08 -17.10 19.06
N LYS A 151 -35.77 -17.65 20.08
CA LYS A 151 -35.50 -19.02 20.57
C LYS A 151 -36.31 -20.03 19.75
N SER A 152 -35.67 -21.10 19.28
CA SER A 152 -36.32 -22.38 18.99
C SER A 152 -35.50 -23.51 19.63
N ASN A 153 -36.15 -24.36 20.41
CA ASN A 153 -35.56 -25.58 20.96
C ASN A 153 -35.68 -26.72 19.93
N PRO A 154 -34.72 -27.67 19.86
CA PRO A 154 -34.71 -28.73 18.85
C PRO A 154 -35.28 -30.07 19.37
N LEU A 155 -36.35 -30.04 20.19
CA LEU A 155 -36.96 -31.26 20.74
C LEU A 155 -38.39 -31.43 20.23
N HIS A 156 -38.59 -32.47 19.41
CA HIS A 156 -39.87 -32.87 18.84
C HIS A 156 -40.71 -33.54 19.93
N VAL A 157 -41.89 -33.00 20.20
CA VAL A 157 -42.94 -33.67 20.99
C VAL A 157 -44.26 -33.43 20.26
N GLU A 158 -44.67 -34.41 19.48
CA GLU A 158 -46.04 -34.50 18.97
C GLU A 158 -46.93 -34.99 20.10
N THR A 159 -47.95 -34.22 20.44
CA THR A 159 -49.07 -34.69 21.25
C THR A 159 -50.37 -34.39 20.52
N ASP A 160 -50.55 -35.08 19.39
CA ASP A 160 -51.89 -35.32 18.86
C ASP A 160 -52.68 -36.11 19.90
N LYS A 161 -53.59 -35.42 20.59
CA LYS A 161 -54.75 -36.04 21.22
C LYS A 161 -55.96 -35.16 20.98
N ASP A 162 -56.68 -35.52 19.92
CA ASP A 162 -58.03 -35.04 19.70
C ASP A 162 -58.94 -35.60 20.81
N TYR A 163 -59.56 -34.70 21.56
CA TYR A 163 -60.54 -34.99 22.61
C TYR A 163 -61.93 -34.46 22.19
N SER A 164 -62.22 -34.51 20.89
CA SER A 164 -63.57 -34.34 20.36
C SER A 164 -64.49 -35.48 20.83
N GLU A 165 -65.09 -35.33 22.01
CA GLU A 165 -66.42 -35.86 22.38
C GLU A 165 -66.74 -35.59 23.87
N PRO A 166 -67.83 -34.85 24.17
CA PRO A 166 -68.71 -35.15 25.30
C PRO A 166 -69.87 -36.06 24.87
N LEU A 167 -70.29 -36.94 25.78
CA LEU A 167 -71.39 -37.91 25.67
C LEU A 167 -72.78 -37.26 25.42
#